data_AF-A0A7K2X7A6-F1
#
_entry.id   AF-A0A7K2X7A6-F1
#
_cell.length_a   1.000
_cell.length_b   1.000
_cell.length_c   1.000
_cell.angle_alpha   90.00
_cell.angle_beta   90.00
_cell.angle_gamma   90.00
#
_symmetry.space_group_name_H-M   'P 1'
#
loop_
_entity.id
_entity.type
_entity.pdbx_description
1 polymer ?
#
loop_
_entity_poly.entity_id
_entity_poly.type
_entity_poly.pdbx_seq_one_letter_code
_entity_poly.pdbx_strand_id
1 'polypeptide(L)'
;MPDVAYGAGVVERLRAAGCVFAEEEAAMLLAAAPGPAELDLMVERRAAGLPLEHVVGWAEFAGLRIAVGPGVFVPRRRTEFLVGRAVELAAPGALCV
;
A
#
# COMPACT_ATOMS: atom_id res chain seq x y z
N MET A 1 20.32 -15.84 9.54
CA MET A 1 19.02 -15.17 9.30
C MET A 1 19.24 -14.04 8.29
N PRO A 2 19.34 -14.35 6.99
CA PRO A 2 19.62 -13.38 5.93
C PRO A 2 18.46 -12.40 5.65
N ASP A 3 17.23 -12.78 6.01
CA ASP A 3 15.99 -12.01 5.75
C ASP A 3 15.92 -10.69 6.55
N VAL A 4 16.38 -10.70 7.81
CA VAL A 4 16.37 -9.52 8.68
C VAL A 4 17.37 -8.45 8.22
N ALA A 5 18.55 -8.87 7.75
CA ALA A 5 19.56 -7.95 7.23
C ALA A 5 19.15 -7.35 5.88
N TYR A 6 18.47 -8.13 5.03
CA TYR A 6 17.94 -7.65 3.75
C TYR A 6 16.79 -6.65 3.94
N GLY A 7 15.90 -6.91 4.90
CA GLY A 7 14.86 -5.95 5.31
C GLY A 7 15.43 -4.64 5.86
N ALA A 8 16.51 -4.68 6.63
CA ALA A 8 17.19 -3.48 7.12
C ALA A 8 17.73 -2.59 5.98
N GLY A 9 18.29 -3.19 4.91
CA GLY A 9 18.76 -2.45 3.74
C GLY A 9 17.62 -1.76 2.96
N VAL A 10 16.44 -2.36 2.89
CA VAL A 10 15.26 -1.72 2.29
C VAL A 10 14.82 -0.50 3.10
N VAL A 11 14.75 -0.62 4.42
CA VAL A 11 14.40 0.49 5.32
C VAL A 11 15.37 1.66 5.14
N GLU A 12 16.68 1.40 5.10
CA GLU A 12 17.69 2.44 4.91
C GLU A 12 17.50 3.18 3.57
N ARG A 13 17.24 2.45 2.48
CA ARG A 13 16.97 3.05 1.16
C ARG A 13 15.73 3.93 1.18
N LEU A 14 14.64 3.48 1.81
CA LEU A 14 13.40 4.25 1.90
C LEU A 14 13.56 5.51 2.76
N ARG A 15 14.27 5.42 3.89
CA ARG A 15 14.60 6.59 4.72
C ARG A 15 15.46 7.60 3.97
N ALA A 16 16.48 7.14 3.25
CA ALA A 16 17.33 7.99 2.43
C ALA A 16 16.55 8.72 1.32
N ALA A 17 15.47 8.10 0.81
CA ALA A 17 14.54 8.70 -0.13
C ALA A 17 13.51 9.64 0.52
N GLY A 18 13.52 9.81 1.85
CA GLY A 18 12.60 10.68 2.59
C GLY A 18 11.24 10.04 2.91
N CYS A 19 11.10 8.72 2.83
CA CYS A 19 9.88 8.03 3.24
C CYS A 19 9.73 8.11 4.77
N VAL A 20 8.63 8.70 5.24
CA VAL A 20 8.38 8.98 6.67
C VAL A 20 8.09 7.70 7.46
N PHE A 21 7.45 6.71 6.84
CA PHE A 21 7.05 5.44 7.45
C PHE A 21 7.86 4.27 6.87
N ALA A 22 9.17 4.46 6.72
CA ALA A 22 10.02 3.55 5.95
C ALA A 22 9.95 2.08 6.42
N GLU A 23 9.80 1.84 7.72
CA GLU A 23 9.68 0.50 8.31
C GLU A 23 8.37 -0.19 7.91
N GLU A 24 7.24 0.49 8.03
CA GLU A 24 5.94 -0.05 7.65
C GLU A 24 5.86 -0.24 6.13
N GLU A 25 6.37 0.72 5.36
CA GLU A 25 6.46 0.61 3.90
C GLU A 25 7.36 -0.57 3.49
N ALA A 26 8.52 -0.74 4.11
CA ALA A 26 9.42 -1.87 3.84
C ALA A 26 8.76 -3.21 4.14
N ALA A 27 8.06 -3.33 5.27
CA ALA A 27 7.33 -4.55 5.63
C ALA A 27 6.26 -4.89 4.58
N MET A 28 5.55 -3.89 4.06
CA MET A 28 4.56 -4.07 3.02
C MET A 28 5.19 -4.49 1.68
N LEU A 29 6.30 -3.87 1.30
CA LEU A 29 7.03 -4.22 0.08
C LEU A 29 7.59 -5.65 0.15
N LEU A 30 8.20 -6.04 1.28
CA LEU A 30 8.70 -7.39 1.53
C LEU A 30 7.57 -8.44 1.46
N ALA A 31 6.42 -8.13 2.05
CA ALA A 31 5.27 -9.03 2.03
C ALA A 31 4.61 -9.15 0.63
N ALA A 32 4.74 -8.12 -0.21
CA ALA A 32 4.13 -8.08 -1.54
C ALA A 32 5.06 -8.61 -2.65
N ALA A 33 6.38 -8.53 -2.47
CA ALA A 33 7.35 -8.90 -3.49
C ALA A 33 7.42 -10.44 -3.67
N PRO A 34 7.30 -10.96 -4.92
CA PRO A 34 7.47 -12.38 -5.21
C PRO A 34 8.91 -12.89 -5.01
N GLY A 35 9.89 -11.98 -5.05
CA GLY A 35 11.29 -12.30 -4.95
C GLY A 35 12.17 -11.05 -4.80
N PRO A 36 13.51 -11.24 -4.61
CA PRO A 36 14.44 -10.14 -4.38
C PRO A 36 14.53 -9.14 -5.53
N ALA A 37 14.50 -9.61 -6.78
CA ALA A 37 14.60 -8.73 -7.95
C ALA A 37 13.37 -7.84 -8.10
N GLU A 38 12.17 -8.40 -7.89
CA GLU A 38 10.92 -7.66 -7.89
C GLU A 38 10.88 -6.66 -6.73
N LEU A 39 11.37 -7.05 -5.55
CA LEU A 39 11.47 -6.15 -4.40
C LEU A 39 12.36 -4.94 -4.73
N ASP A 40 13.53 -5.15 -5.33
CA ASP A 40 14.44 -4.06 -5.69
C ASP A 40 13.76 -3.06 -6.63
N LEU A 41 13.04 -3.54 -7.65
CA LEU A 41 12.25 -2.69 -8.55
C LEU A 41 11.12 -1.94 -7.83
N MET A 42 10.46 -2.59 -6.86
CA MET A 42 9.42 -1.96 -6.06
C MET A 42 9.98 -0.84 -5.17
N VAL A 43 11.13 -1.07 -4.53
CA VAL A 43 11.82 -0.07 -3.71
C VAL A 43 12.29 1.11 -4.57
N GLU A 44 12.84 0.86 -5.75
CA GLU A 44 13.23 1.92 -6.70
C GLU A 44 12.05 2.80 -7.08
N ARG A 45 10.90 2.20 -7.45
CA ARG A 45 9.67 2.93 -7.77
C ARG A 45 9.18 3.76 -6.60
N ARG A 46 9.19 3.19 -5.39
CA ARG A 46 8.77 3.90 -4.19
C ARG A 46 9.68 5.09 -3.88
N ALA A 47 10.99 4.88 -3.95
CA ALA A 47 12.01 5.92 -3.76
C ALA A 47 11.93 7.03 -4.84
N ALA A 48 11.47 6.71 -6.05
CA ALA A 48 11.19 7.68 -7.10
C ALA A 48 9.90 8.50 -6.89
N GLY A 49 9.18 8.26 -5.78
CA GLY A 49 8.00 9.02 -5.40
C GLY A 49 6.67 8.43 -5.86
N LEU A 50 6.64 7.22 -6.43
CA LEU A 50 5.37 6.55 -6.69
C LEU A 50 4.64 6.26 -5.37
N PRO A 51 3.31 6.41 -5.31
CA PRO A 51 2.52 5.97 -4.17
C PRO A 51 2.75 4.49 -3.89
N LEU A 52 2.90 4.12 -2.61
CA LEU A 52 3.14 2.74 -2.21
C LEU A 52 2.06 1.80 -2.74
N GLU A 53 0.81 2.22 -2.71
CA GLU A 53 -0.34 1.44 -3.14
C GLU A 53 -0.27 1.11 -4.64
N HIS A 54 0.26 2.03 -5.45
CA HIS A 54 0.52 1.77 -6.87
C HIS A 54 1.71 0.83 -7.08
N VAL A 55 2.70 0.85 -6.19
CA VAL A 55 3.84 -0.07 -6.24
C VAL A 55 3.42 -1.50 -5.89
N VAL A 56 2.62 -1.68 -4.83
CA VAL A 56 2.12 -3.00 -4.40
C VAL A 56 0.88 -3.46 -5.19
N GLY A 57 0.24 -2.55 -5.94
CA GLY A 57 -0.91 -2.82 -6.80
C GLY A 57 -2.27 -2.86 -6.08
N TRP A 58 -2.31 -2.48 -4.81
CA TRP A 58 -3.54 -2.46 -4.02
C TRP A 58 -3.48 -1.43 -2.88
N ALA A 59 -4.64 -1.03 -2.40
CA ALA A 59 -4.81 -0.21 -1.19
C ALA A 59 -5.74 -0.92 -0.20
N GLU A 60 -5.43 -0.86 1.09
CA GLU A 60 -6.37 -1.26 2.12
C GLU A 60 -7.47 -0.19 2.26
N PHE A 61 -8.73 -0.61 2.20
CA PHE A 61 -9.87 0.29 2.34
C PHE A 61 -11.07 -0.46 2.92
N ALA A 62 -11.59 0.01 4.05
CA ALA A 62 -12.72 -0.59 4.76
C ALA A 62 -12.54 -2.10 5.03
N GLY A 63 -11.31 -2.52 5.38
CA GLY A 63 -10.97 -3.93 5.65
C GLY A 63 -10.81 -4.80 4.41
N LEU A 64 -10.82 -4.23 3.20
CA LEU A 64 -10.64 -4.92 1.93
C LEU A 64 -9.34 -4.48 1.24
N ARG A 65 -8.78 -5.35 0.40
CA ARG A 65 -7.71 -4.97 -0.55
C ARG A 65 -8.32 -4.60 -1.88
N ILE A 66 -8.29 -3.32 -2.22
CA ILE A 66 -8.81 -2.79 -3.48
C ILE A 66 -7.65 -2.68 -4.46
N ALA A 67 -7.76 -3.31 -5.63
CA ALA A 67 -6.76 -3.20 -6.68
C ALA A 67 -6.65 -1.75 -7.18
N VAL A 68 -5.43 -1.26 -7.33
CA VAL A 68 -5.14 0.07 -7.87
C VAL A 68 -4.00 0.02 -8.88
N GLY A 69 -3.94 1.03 -9.74
CA GLY A 69 -2.88 1.15 -10.74
C GLY A 69 -2.81 2.57 -11.32
N PRO A 70 -2.02 2.76 -12.39
CA PRO A 70 -1.88 4.05 -13.04
C PRO A 70 -3.24 4.66 -13.42
N GLY A 71 -3.44 5.94 -13.09
CA GLY A 71 -4.69 6.67 -13.33
C GLY A 71 -5.82 6.38 -12.33
N VAL A 72 -5.67 5.39 -11.43
CA VAL A 72 -6.65 5.10 -10.38
C VAL A 72 -6.32 5.91 -9.13
N PHE A 73 -7.31 6.64 -8.62
CA PHE A 73 -7.17 7.33 -7.35
C PHE A 73 -7.05 6.32 -6.20
N VAL A 74 -5.97 6.45 -5.42
CA VAL A 74 -5.76 5.59 -4.25
C VAL A 74 -6.82 5.90 -3.17
N PRO A 75 -7.64 4.91 -2.75
CA PRO A 75 -8.62 5.09 -1.70
C PRO A 75 -8.01 5.73 -0.45
N ARG A 76 -8.72 6.69 0.14
CA ARG A 76 -8.25 7.42 1.32
C ARG A 76 -8.97 6.88 2.54
N ARG A 77 -8.22 6.59 3.60
CA ARG A 77 -8.78 6.13 4.88
C ARG A 77 -9.89 7.03 5.42
N ARG A 78 -9.78 8.36 5.24
CA ARG A 78 -10.85 9.32 5.63
C ARG A 78 -12.19 9.06 4.93
N THR A 79 -12.18 8.44 3.74
CA THR A 79 -13.38 8.12 2.96
C THR A 79 -14.12 6.90 3.53
N GLU A 80 -13.50 6.11 4.39
CA GLU A 80 -14.16 4.98 5.07
C GLU A 80 -15.34 5.44 5.93
N PHE A 81 -15.29 6.66 6.46
CA PHE A 81 -16.42 7.26 7.16
C PHE A 81 -17.67 7.35 6.27
N LEU A 82 -17.52 7.75 5.00
CA LEU A 82 -18.64 7.81 4.06
C LEU A 82 -19.21 6.42 3.78
N VAL A 83 -18.36 5.40 3.68
CA VAL A 83 -18.80 4.01 3.55
C VAL A 83 -19.64 3.61 4.76
N GLY A 84 -19.17 3.88 5.98
CA GLY A 84 -19.93 3.60 7.21
C GLY A 84 -21.30 4.29 7.23
N ARG A 85 -21.35 5.58 6.87
CA ARG A 85 -22.62 6.32 6.76
C ARG A 85 -23.55 5.73 5.71
N ALA A 86 -23.03 5.31 4.57
CA ALA A 86 -23.84 4.70 3.51
C ALA A 86 -24.45 3.37 3.96
N VAL A 87 -23.68 2.52 4.65
CA VAL A 87 -24.17 1.24 5.19
C VAL A 87 -25.30 1.45 6.20
N GLU A 88 -25.18 2.45 7.09
CA GLU A 88 -26.24 2.76 8.06
C GLU A 88 -27.57 3.21 7.42
N LEU A 89 -27.50 3.86 6.25
CA LEU A 89 -28.67 4.38 5.54
C LEU A 89 -29.26 3.36 4.55
N ALA A 90 -28.48 2.39 4.11
CA ALA A 90 -28.86 1.41 3.12
C ALA A 90 -29.92 0.44 3.67
N ALA A 91 -30.94 0.15 2.87
CA ALA A 91 -31.85 -0.95 3.15
C ALA A 91 -31.11 -2.30 3.05
N PRO A 92 -31.53 -3.35 3.77
CA PRO A 92 -30.93 -4.68 3.64
C PRO A 92 -30.91 -5.16 2.18
N GLY A 93 -29.73 -5.57 1.70
CA GLY A 93 -29.53 -6.06 0.33
C GLY A 93 -29.40 -4.97 -0.74
N ALA A 94 -29.38 -3.68 -0.37
CA ALA A 94 -29.19 -2.59 -1.32
C ALA A 94 -27.79 -2.61 -1.95
N LEU A 95 -27.73 -2.39 -3.27
CA LEU A 95 -26.50 -2.09 -3.99
C LEU A 95 -26.32 -0.56 -4.06
N CYS A 96 -25.26 -0.04 -3.46
CA CYS A 96 -24.90 1.38 -3.51
C CYS A 96 -23.79 1.58 -4.53
N VAL A 97 -24.00 2.48 -5.52
CA VAL A 97 -23.04 2.84 -6.58
C VAL A 97 -22.74 4.32 -6.61
#